data_AF-A0A3D1CJE4-F1
#
_entry.id   AF-A0A3D1CJE4-F1
#
_cell.length_a   1.000
_cell.length_b   1.000
_cell.length_c   1.000
_cell.angle_alpha   90.00
_cell.angle_beta   90.00
_cell.angle_gamma   90.00
#
_symmetry.space_group_name_H-M   'P 1'
#
loop_
_entity.id
_entity.type
_entity.pdbx_description
1 polymer ?
#
loop_
_entity_poly.entity_id
_entity_poly.type
_entity_poly.pdbx_seq_one_letter_code
_entity_poly.pdbx_strand_id
1 'polypeptide(L)'
;EVCERTADLVVHWMRVGFVHGVLNTDNTSILGLTIDYGPYGWIDNYDPDWTPNTTDATGKRYRFGHQPQIAQWNLLQLGNAIYPLINEVEPL
;
A
#
# COMPACT_ATOMS: atom_id res chain seq x y z
N GLU A 1 -2.35 2.18 -15.60
CA GLU A 1 -1.47 1.02 -15.35
C GLU A 1 -0.97 0.91 -13.90
N VAL A 2 -0.02 1.72 -13.41
CA VAL A 2 0.53 1.55 -12.03
C VAL A 2 -0.55 1.60 -10.95
N CYS A 3 -1.45 2.59 -11.01
CA CYS A 3 -2.55 2.70 -10.06
C CYS A 3 -3.47 1.48 -10.07
N GLU A 4 -3.77 0.93 -11.26
CA GLU A 4 -4.64 -0.24 -11.41
C GLU A 4 -3.97 -1.48 -10.83
N ARG A 5 -2.69 -1.71 -11.14
CA ARG A 5 -1.92 -2.83 -10.59
C ARG A 5 -1.83 -2.77 -9.06
N THR A 6 -1.59 -1.58 -8.50
CA THR A 6 -1.59 -1.39 -7.04
C THR A 6 -2.98 -1.61 -6.43
N ALA A 7 -4.04 -1.15 -7.09
CA ALA A 7 -5.41 -1.38 -6.63
C ALA A 7 -5.75 -2.88 -6.63
N ASP A 8 -5.44 -3.60 -7.71
CA ASP A 8 -5.67 -5.04 -7.83
C ASP A 8 -4.90 -5.81 -6.75
N LEU A 9 -3.63 -5.46 -6.53
CA LEU A 9 -2.81 -6.06 -5.47
C LEU A 9 -3.46 -5.90 -4.10
N VAL A 10 -3.88 -4.69 -3.75
CA VAL A 10 -4.51 -4.42 -2.45
C VAL A 10 -5.87 -5.13 -2.34
N VAL A 11 -6.65 -5.19 -3.42
CA VAL A 11 -7.89 -5.99 -3.45
C VAL A 11 -7.60 -7.46 -3.13
N HIS A 12 -6.54 -8.04 -3.69
CA HIS A 12 -6.13 -9.40 -3.37
C HIS A 12 -5.76 -9.55 -1.89
N TRP A 13 -4.99 -8.61 -1.32
CA TRP A 13 -4.68 -8.62 0.11
C TRP A 13 -5.92 -8.57 0.99
N MET A 14 -6.83 -7.65 0.70
CA MET A 14 -8.08 -7.49 1.45
C MET A 14 -8.97 -8.74 1.38
N ARG A 15 -9.03 -9.42 0.22
CA ARG A 15 -9.84 -10.64 0.03
C ARG A 15 -9.33 -11.84 0.80
N VAL A 16 -8.01 -11.98 0.95
CA VAL A 16 -7.40 -13.11 1.67
C VAL A 16 -7.07 -12.79 3.12
N GLY A 17 -7.34 -11.57 3.59
CA GLY A 17 -7.05 -11.15 4.96
C GLY A 17 -5.57 -10.86 5.22
N PHE A 18 -4.76 -10.65 4.17
CA PHE A 18 -3.33 -10.34 4.31
C PHE A 18 -3.11 -8.90 4.76
N VAL A 19 -2.17 -8.71 5.69
CA VAL A 19 -1.70 -7.41 6.17
C VAL A 19 -0.19 -7.32 5.99
N HIS A 20 0.27 -6.35 5.21
CA HIS A 20 1.68 -6.15 4.92
C HIS A 20 2.47 -5.66 6.15
N GLY A 21 1.85 -4.84 7.00
CA GLY A 21 2.43 -4.32 8.25
C GLY A 21 3.44 -3.17 8.10
N VAL A 22 4.07 -2.98 6.92
CA VAL A 22 5.02 -1.87 6.66
C VAL A 22 4.88 -1.38 5.20
N LEU A 23 3.74 -0.74 4.91
CA LEU A 23 3.43 -0.27 3.56
C LEU A 23 3.95 1.15 3.32
N ASN A 24 5.26 1.35 3.51
CA ASN A 24 5.95 2.59 3.15
C ASN A 24 6.04 2.75 1.63
N THR A 25 6.38 3.95 1.14
CA THR A 25 6.49 4.24 -0.30
C THR A 25 7.60 3.44 -0.99
N ASP A 26 8.71 3.18 -0.30
CA ASP A 26 9.81 2.32 -0.77
C ASP A 26 9.41 0.84 -0.88
N ASN A 27 8.41 0.40 -0.11
CA ASN A 27 7.83 -0.94 -0.17
C ASN A 27 6.63 -1.05 -1.12
N THR A 28 6.38 -0.02 -1.93
CA THR A 28 5.31 -0.02 -2.93
C THR A 28 5.90 -0.29 -4.32
N SER A 29 5.80 -1.55 -4.77
CA SER A 29 6.31 -1.94 -6.09
C SER A 29 5.56 -1.24 -7.24
N ILE A 30 6.31 -0.61 -8.16
CA ILE A 30 5.75 -0.02 -9.39
C ILE A 30 5.09 -1.07 -10.29
N LEU A 31 5.47 -2.34 -10.13
CA LEU A 31 4.94 -3.46 -10.90
C LEU A 31 3.65 -4.05 -10.30
N GLY A 32 3.21 -3.60 -9.12
CA GLY A 32 2.06 -4.17 -8.42
C GLY A 32 2.35 -5.52 -7.76
N LEU A 33 3.56 -5.72 -7.25
CA LEU A 33 3.97 -6.94 -6.54
C LEU A 33 4.02 -6.70 -5.02
N THR A 34 3.69 -7.73 -4.24
CA THR A 34 4.03 -7.75 -2.81
C THR A 34 5.54 -7.90 -2.66
N ILE A 35 6.18 -6.99 -1.92
CA ILE A 35 7.62 -6.98 -1.67
C ILE A 35 7.88 -6.73 -0.18
N ASP A 36 9.13 -6.91 0.25
CA ASP A 36 9.57 -6.65 1.63
C ASP A 36 8.71 -7.27 2.74
N TYR A 37 8.73 -8.61 2.79
CA TYR A 37 8.05 -9.40 3.81
C TYR A 37 8.76 -9.28 5.18
N GLY A 38 8.37 -8.27 5.96
CA GLY A 38 8.81 -8.07 7.34
C GLY A 38 7.75 -8.55 8.36
N PRO A 39 7.14 -7.65 9.15
CA PRO A 39 6.08 -8.01 10.09
C PRO A 39 4.73 -8.07 9.36
N TYR A 40 4.58 -9.00 8.42
CA TYR A 40 3.31 -9.28 7.76
C TYR A 40 2.51 -10.34 8.52
N GLY A 41 1.24 -10.52 8.17
CA GLY A 41 0.44 -11.63 8.68
C GLY A 41 -0.96 -11.66 8.10
N TRP A 42 -1.75 -12.63 8.55
CA TRP A 42 -3.15 -12.76 8.19
C TRP A 42 -4.02 -12.50 9.41
N ILE A 43 -5.18 -11.88 9.18
CA ILE A 43 -6.23 -11.86 10.20
C ILE A 43 -6.75 -13.29 10.41
N ASP A 44 -6.81 -13.74 11.66
CA ASP A 44 -7.49 -14.99 12.03
C ASP A 44 -8.97 -14.70 12.29
N ASN A 45 -9.24 -13.91 13.34
CA ASN A 45 -10.55 -13.32 13.57
C ASN A 45 -10.68 -12.03 12.76
N TYR A 46 -11.86 -11.77 12.21
CA TYR A 46 -12.10 -10.53 11.49
C TYR A 46 -11.99 -9.33 12.43
N ASP A 47 -10.94 -8.53 12.22
CA ASP A 47 -10.69 -7.28 12.92
C ASP A 47 -10.06 -6.26 11.94
N PRO A 48 -10.79 -5.21 11.52
CA PRO A 48 -10.26 -4.17 10.64
C PRO A 48 -9.13 -3.36 11.29
N ASP A 49 -9.02 -3.37 12.62
CA ASP A 49 -8.02 -2.66 13.40
C ASP A 49 -6.81 -3.51 13.81
N TRP A 50 -6.73 -4.74 13.29
CA TRP A 50 -5.60 -5.62 13.53
C TRP A 50 -4.36 -5.22 12.72
N THR A 51 -3.20 -5.29 13.36
CA THR A 51 -1.90 -5.13 12.71
C THR A 51 -0.92 -6.19 13.24
N PRO A 52 -0.15 -6.85 12.35
CA PRO A 52 0.95 -7.73 12.74
C PRO A 52 2.20 -6.96 13.20
N ASN A 53 2.27 -5.66 12.89
CA ASN A 53 3.44 -4.84 13.19
C ASN A 53 3.40 -4.30 14.63
N THR A 54 4.20 -4.90 15.50
CA THR A 54 4.34 -4.52 16.92
C THR A 54 4.89 -3.09 17.11
N THR A 55 5.68 -2.58 16.18
CA THR A 55 6.21 -1.20 16.25
C THR A 55 5.18 -0.15 15.86
N ASP A 56 4.15 -0.55 15.10
CA ASP A 56 2.98 0.27 14.73
C ASP A 56 1.74 -0.09 15.58
N ALA A 57 1.90 -0.80 16.71
CA ALA A 57 0.76 -1.26 17.50
C ALA A 57 -0.10 -0.11 18.08
N THR A 58 0.51 1.03 18.37
CA THR A 58 -0.18 2.21 18.92
C THR A 58 -0.82 3.07 17.81
N GLY A 59 -0.10 3.31 16.72
CA GLY A 59 -0.55 4.16 15.62
C GLY A 59 -1.50 3.43 14.67
N LYS A 60 -1.32 2.12 14.53
CA LYS A 60 -2.08 1.23 13.64
C LYS A 60 -2.21 1.83 12.24
N ARG A 61 -1.14 2.46 11.75
CA ARG A 61 -1.09 3.08 10.44
C ARG A 61 -1.30 2.05 9.34
N TYR A 62 -0.70 0.87 9.47
CA TYR A 62 -0.73 -0.20 8.47
C TYR A 62 -1.67 -1.36 8.84
N ARG A 63 -2.68 -1.10 9.67
CA ARG A 63 -3.72 -2.07 10.03
C ARG A 63 -4.49 -2.58 8.80
N PHE A 64 -5.10 -3.76 8.93
CA PHE A 64 -5.83 -4.46 7.88
C PHE A 64 -6.77 -3.53 7.09
N GLY A 65 -7.71 -2.88 7.77
CA GLY A 65 -8.73 -2.04 7.14
C GLY A 65 -8.22 -0.74 6.52
N HIS A 66 -6.96 -0.38 6.74
CA HIS A 66 -6.38 0.90 6.31
C HIS A 66 -5.43 0.76 5.10
N GLN A 67 -5.11 -0.47 4.68
CA GLN A 67 -4.21 -0.72 3.55
C GLN A 67 -4.68 -0.04 2.23
N PRO A 68 -5.98 -0.01 1.87
CA PRO A 68 -6.43 0.71 0.68
C PRO A 68 -6.12 2.21 0.71
N GLN A 69 -6.34 2.87 1.85
CA GLN A 69 -6.08 4.29 2.01
C GLN A 69 -4.57 4.59 1.99
N ILE A 70 -3.75 3.75 2.61
CA ILE A 70 -2.30 3.89 2.56
C ILE A 70 -1.77 3.69 1.14
N ALA A 71 -2.28 2.70 0.40
CA ALA A 71 -1.89 2.49 -0.99
C ALA A 71 -2.24 3.69 -1.88
N GLN A 72 -3.44 4.27 -1.71
CA GLN A 72 -3.81 5.52 -2.38
C GLN A 72 -2.86 6.66 -2.02
N TRP A 73 -2.51 6.80 -0.74
CA TRP A 73 -1.57 7.82 -0.28
C TRP A 73 -0.18 7.63 -0.92
N ASN A 74 0.33 6.39 -1.01
CA ASN A 74 1.60 6.10 -1.67
C ASN A 74 1.55 6.42 -3.17
N LEU A 75 0.44 6.13 -3.86
CA LEU A 75 0.25 6.49 -5.26
C LEU A 75 0.25 8.02 -5.47
N LEU A 76 -0.32 8.78 -4.53
CA LEU A 76 -0.27 10.24 -4.58
C LEU A 76 1.17 10.76 -4.43
N GLN A 77 1.97 10.16 -3.53
CA GLN A 77 3.38 10.50 -3.39
C GLN A 77 4.18 10.21 -4.66
N LEU A 78 3.92 9.08 -5.32
CA LEU A 78 4.50 8.77 -6.63
C LEU A 78 4.09 9.82 -7.68
N GLY A 79 2.80 10.17 -7.71
CA GLY A 79 2.27 11.21 -8.61
C GLY A 79 2.99 12.55 -8.44
N ASN A 80 3.18 12.99 -7.19
CA ASN A 80 3.92 14.21 -6.88
C ASN A 80 5.39 14.15 -7.34
N ALA A 81 6.03 12.98 -7.23
CA ALA A 81 7.42 12.79 -7.64
C ALA A 81 7.61 12.88 -9.17
N ILE A 82 6.62 12.42 -9.96
CA ILE A 82 6.67 12.46 -11.42
C ILE A 82 6.02 13.71 -12.02
N TYR A 83 5.31 14.50 -11.22
CA TYR A 83 4.59 15.70 -11.67
C TYR A 83 5.45 16.70 -12.49
N PRO A 84 6.73 16.96 -12.15
CA PRO A 84 7.58 17.84 -12.96
C PRO A 84 7.74 17.35 -14.40
N LEU A 85 7.85 16.03 -14.59
CA LEU A 85 8.02 15.41 -15.91
C LEU A 85 6.76 15.51 -16.78
N ILE A 86 5.58 15.69 -16.17
CA ILE A 86 4.30 15.77 -16.88
C ILE A 86 4.03 17.20 -17.37
N ASN A 87 4.51 18.22 -16.66
CA ASN A 87 4.31 19.64 -17.04
C ASN A 87 5.38 20.18 -18.00
N GLU A 88 6.45 19.42 -18.26
CA GLU A 88 7.50 19.76 -19.22
C GLU A 88 7.29 19.12 -20.60
N VAL A 89 6.23 18.33 -20.79
CA VAL A 89 5.93 17.71 -22.09
C VAL A 89 5.15 18.70 -22.96
N GLU A 90 5.74 19.13 -24.09
CA GLU A 90 4.99 19.87 -25.12
C GLU A 90 3.78 19.03 -25.58
N PRO A 91 2.60 19.64 -25.77
CA PRO A 91 1.45 18.94 -26.33
C PRO A 91 1.83 18.34 -27.70
N LEU A 92 1.57 17.04 -27.88
CA LEU A 92 1.72 16.33 -29.16
C LEU A 92 0.90 16.98 -30.28
#